data_AF-A0A1Y2ZYB6-F1
#
_entry.id   AF-A0A1Y2ZYB6-F1
#
_cell.length_a   1.000
_cell.length_b   1.000
_cell.length_c   1.000
_cell.angle_alpha   90.00
_cell.angle_beta   90.00
_cell.angle_gamma   90.00
#
_symmetry.space_group_name_H-M   'P 1'
#
loop_
_entity.id
_entity.type
_entity.pdbx_description
1 polymer ?
#
loop_
_entity_poly.entity_id
_entity_poly.type
_entity_poly.pdbx_seq_one_letter_code
_entity_poly.pdbx_strand_id
1 'polypeptide(L)'
;MNHSLIKHRAIIRWLFLLIAVLLASCTTMPVNDNPINALAEQYKQLRARQQALPAGVFDKELSGSGGKLETVLAELGKQLGKPDYSQEYIIRLMGQPDEIMTAGDYQPATLGRDEHAGIIPPHETRLVYYWRGIHDYLYFISKEGIIQSAYWYAAGE
;
A
#
# COMPACT_ATOMS: atom_id res chain seq x y z
N MET A 1 13.87 -44.82 -73.03
CA MET A 1 13.15 -45.80 -72.17
C MET A 1 13.59 -45.57 -70.73
N ASN A 2 12.64 -45.73 -69.80
CA ASN A 2 12.68 -45.50 -68.35
C ASN A 2 12.66 -44.01 -67.93
N HIS A 3 11.51 -43.48 -67.49
CA HIS A 3 10.92 -43.63 -66.14
C HIS A 3 11.97 -43.35 -65.06
N SER A 4 11.78 -42.54 -64.03
CA SER A 4 10.66 -41.83 -63.38
C SER A 4 11.29 -41.37 -62.04
N LEU A 5 10.56 -40.61 -61.22
CA LEU A 5 10.78 -40.50 -59.76
C LEU A 5 12.01 -39.65 -59.33
N ILE A 6 11.95 -38.62 -58.49
CA ILE A 6 11.03 -38.27 -57.40
C ILE A 6 11.05 -36.75 -57.20
N LYS A 7 9.85 -36.16 -57.16
CA LYS A 7 9.57 -34.85 -56.57
C LYS A 7 9.53 -35.02 -55.05
N HIS A 8 10.55 -34.63 -54.30
CA HIS A 8 10.43 -34.35 -52.88
C HIS A 8 11.48 -33.34 -52.46
N ARG A 9 11.02 -32.13 -52.11
CA ARG A 9 11.52 -31.22 -51.06
C ARG A 9 10.94 -29.81 -51.24
N ALA A 10 9.62 -29.74 -51.41
CA ALA A 10 8.88 -28.68 -50.75
C ALA A 10 8.84 -29.02 -49.25
N ILE A 11 8.75 -28.01 -48.38
CA ILE A 11 8.67 -28.10 -46.91
C ILE A 11 10.03 -28.11 -46.18
N ILE A 12 10.81 -27.03 -46.30
CA ILE A 12 11.62 -26.51 -45.18
C ILE A 12 11.69 -24.98 -45.36
N ARG A 13 10.58 -24.27 -45.10
CA ARG A 13 10.58 -22.79 -45.12
C ARG A 13 9.60 -22.14 -44.14
N TRP A 14 9.17 -22.89 -43.12
CA TRP A 14 8.26 -22.43 -42.07
C TRP A 14 8.60 -23.12 -40.74
N LEU A 15 9.77 -22.81 -40.15
CA LEU A 15 10.04 -23.13 -38.74
C LEU A 15 11.24 -22.33 -38.20
N PHE A 16 11.16 -21.00 -38.24
CA PHE A 16 11.97 -20.11 -37.39
C PHE A 16 11.13 -18.88 -36.99
N LEU A 17 9.88 -19.13 -36.61
CA LEU A 17 9.15 -18.26 -35.70
C LEU A 17 9.37 -18.83 -34.30
N LEU A 18 9.59 -17.97 -33.30
CA LEU A 18 9.41 -18.24 -31.86
C LEU A 18 10.62 -18.55 -30.96
N ILE A 19 11.81 -17.97 -31.17
CA ILE A 19 12.84 -17.88 -30.09
C ILE A 19 13.59 -16.53 -30.14
N ALA A 20 13.05 -15.53 -29.45
CA ALA A 20 13.78 -14.41 -28.85
C ALA A 20 12.87 -13.73 -27.81
N VAL A 21 12.51 -14.55 -26.82
CA VAL A 21 11.76 -14.19 -25.61
C VAL A 21 12.71 -13.43 -24.68
N LEU A 22 12.20 -12.33 -24.11
CA LEU A 22 12.73 -11.59 -22.96
C LEU A 22 14.17 -11.06 -23.08
N LEU A 23 14.35 -9.95 -23.80
CA LEU A 23 15.31 -8.95 -23.34
C LEU A 23 14.63 -8.18 -22.20
N ALA A 24 15.17 -8.38 -21.01
CA ALA A 24 14.83 -7.66 -19.80
C ALA A 24 14.81 -6.15 -20.07
N SER A 25 13.61 -5.58 -20.13
CA SER A 25 13.45 -4.18 -19.75
C SER A 25 13.82 -4.08 -18.29
N CYS A 26 15.10 -3.89 -18.00
CA CYS A 26 15.53 -3.28 -16.76
C CYS A 26 15.05 -1.83 -16.83
N THR A 27 13.75 -1.62 -16.56
CA THR A 27 13.24 -0.29 -16.26
C THR A 27 13.92 0.11 -14.97
N THR A 28 15.01 0.87 -15.10
CA THR A 28 15.50 1.76 -14.04
C THR A 28 14.28 2.53 -13.55
N MET A 29 13.75 2.14 -12.39
CA MET A 29 12.67 2.89 -11.77
C MET A 29 13.19 4.32 -11.58
N PRO A 30 12.44 5.36 -11.98
CA PRO A 30 12.86 6.73 -11.74
C PRO A 30 13.13 6.87 -10.24
N VAL A 31 14.34 7.30 -9.91
CA VAL A 31 14.69 7.65 -8.53
C VAL A 31 13.70 8.72 -8.12
N ASN A 32 12.82 8.36 -7.20
CA ASN A 32 11.73 9.21 -6.76
C ASN A 32 12.32 10.19 -5.75
N ASP A 33 12.76 11.36 -6.23
CA ASP A 33 13.42 12.38 -5.41
C ASP A 33 12.52 12.99 -4.33
N ASN A 34 11.22 12.62 -4.29
CA ASN A 34 10.33 12.99 -3.21
C ASN A 34 10.39 11.95 -2.07
N PRO A 35 10.90 12.31 -0.88
CA PRO A 35 11.05 11.39 0.25
C PRO A 35 9.72 10.76 0.68
N ILE A 36 8.59 11.48 0.52
CA ILE A 36 7.24 10.96 0.82
C ILE A 36 6.88 9.79 -0.09
N ASN A 37 7.20 9.89 -1.38
CA ASN A 37 6.90 8.81 -2.32
C ASN A 37 7.74 7.57 -2.03
N ALA A 38 9.02 7.74 -1.69
CA ALA A 38 9.87 6.63 -1.29
C ALA A 38 9.35 5.93 -0.02
N LEU A 39 8.85 6.69 0.97
CA LEU A 39 8.19 6.13 2.16
C LEU A 39 6.89 5.40 1.79
N ALA A 40 6.08 5.95 0.90
CA ALA A 40 4.82 5.35 0.48
C ALA A 40 5.04 4.03 -0.29
N GLU A 41 6.04 3.96 -1.16
CA GLU A 41 6.41 2.71 -1.81
C GLU A 41 6.90 1.67 -0.80
N GLN A 42 7.72 2.07 0.18
CA GLN A 42 8.15 1.17 1.26
C GLN A 42 6.96 0.67 2.08
N TYR A 43 6.01 1.55 2.42
CA TYR A 43 4.78 1.17 3.12
C TYR A 43 4.02 0.10 2.34
N LYS A 44 3.76 0.34 1.05
CA LYS A 44 3.02 -0.61 0.20
C LYS A 44 3.70 -1.96 0.12
N GLN A 45 5.03 -1.99 -0.01
CA GLN A 45 5.80 -3.23 -0.03
C GLN A 45 5.71 -4.00 1.31
N LEU A 46 5.87 -3.30 2.43
CA LEU A 46 5.78 -3.90 3.78
C LEU A 46 4.36 -4.38 4.07
N ARG A 47 3.35 -3.60 3.67
CA ARG A 47 1.93 -3.96 3.81
C ARG A 47 1.58 -5.21 3.01
N ALA A 48 2.02 -5.29 1.75
CA ALA A 48 1.83 -6.47 0.93
C ALA A 48 2.52 -7.70 1.53
N ARG A 49 3.74 -7.54 2.06
CA ARG A 49 4.45 -8.62 2.76
C ARG A 49 3.68 -9.10 3.99
N GLN A 50 3.14 -8.17 4.78
CA GLN A 50 2.35 -8.48 5.97
C GLN A 50 1.06 -9.23 5.62
N GLN A 51 0.33 -8.79 4.59
CA GLN A 51 -0.90 -9.45 4.13
C GLN A 51 -0.65 -10.84 3.54
N ALA A 52 0.56 -11.10 3.03
CA ALA A 52 0.95 -12.40 2.53
C ALA A 52 1.39 -13.39 3.62
N LEU A 53 1.56 -12.94 4.87
CA LEU A 53 1.89 -13.85 5.97
C LEU A 53 0.71 -14.76 6.32
N PRO A 54 0.96 -16.05 6.60
CA PRO A 54 -0.08 -16.91 7.15
C PRO A 54 -0.62 -16.36 8.48
N ALA A 55 -1.91 -16.60 8.74
CA ALA A 55 -2.54 -16.18 9.98
C ALA A 55 -1.77 -16.70 11.21
N GLY A 56 -1.55 -15.81 12.19
CA GLY A 56 -0.82 -16.12 13.43
C GLY A 56 0.71 -16.08 13.30
N VAL A 57 1.28 -15.86 12.11
CA VAL A 57 2.73 -15.69 11.95
C VAL A 57 3.15 -14.29 12.37
N PHE A 58 4.07 -14.23 13.34
CA PHE A 58 4.68 -12.98 13.78
C PHE A 58 5.97 -12.70 12.99
N ASP A 59 6.04 -11.51 12.38
CA ASP A 59 7.26 -10.94 11.81
C ASP A 59 7.62 -9.69 12.61
N LYS A 60 8.81 -9.67 13.21
CA LYS A 60 9.27 -8.56 14.06
C LYS A 60 9.34 -7.23 13.32
N GLU A 61 9.74 -7.23 12.05
CA GLU A 61 9.82 -5.99 11.27
C GLU A 61 8.44 -5.44 10.90
N LEU A 62 7.43 -6.31 10.80
CA LEU A 62 6.08 -5.93 10.37
C LEU A 62 5.12 -5.70 11.53
N SER A 63 5.29 -6.41 12.66
CA SER A 63 4.30 -6.44 13.75
C SER A 63 4.91 -6.13 15.13
N GLY A 64 6.23 -6.02 15.24
CA GLY A 64 6.91 -5.67 16.48
C GLY A 64 6.97 -4.16 16.71
N SER A 65 6.85 -3.72 17.96
CA SER A 65 7.09 -2.32 18.35
C SER A 65 8.52 -1.88 17.98
N GLY A 66 8.64 -0.68 17.43
CA GLY A 66 9.83 -0.18 16.73
C GLY A 66 10.09 -0.88 15.40
N GLY A 67 9.11 -1.60 14.87
CA GLY A 67 9.21 -2.34 13.62
C GLY A 67 9.35 -1.41 12.42
N LYS A 68 9.80 -1.96 11.30
CA LYS A 68 9.97 -1.20 10.05
C LYS A 68 8.64 -0.69 9.53
N LEU A 69 7.58 -1.50 9.56
CA LEU A 69 6.25 -1.07 9.09
C LEU A 69 5.69 0.08 9.95
N GLU A 70 5.76 -0.06 11.27
CA GLU A 70 5.34 1.00 12.21
C GLU A 70 6.12 2.30 11.96
N THR A 71 7.44 2.22 11.88
CA THR A 71 8.31 3.38 11.69
C THR A 71 7.98 4.11 10.39
N VAL A 72 7.79 3.38 9.29
CA VAL A 72 7.41 3.97 7.99
C VAL A 72 6.01 4.59 8.08
N LEU A 73 5.05 3.91 8.72
CA LEU A 73 3.70 4.42 8.86
C LEU A 73 3.66 5.69 9.74
N ALA A 74 4.47 5.74 10.80
CA ALA A 74 4.56 6.88 11.70
C ALA A 74 5.15 8.10 11.00
N GLU A 75 6.20 7.91 10.21
CA GLU A 75 6.80 8.98 9.43
C GLU A 75 5.87 9.46 8.31
N LEU A 76 5.10 8.56 7.67
CA LEU A 76 4.04 8.94 6.73
C LEU A 76 2.95 9.77 7.43
N GLY A 77 2.48 9.35 8.60
CA GLY A 77 1.52 10.09 9.41
C GLY A 77 2.00 11.49 9.74
N LYS A 78 3.25 11.62 10.19
CA LYS A 78 3.89 12.91 10.49
C LYS A 78 4.00 13.82 9.26
N GLN A 79 4.36 13.28 8.09
CA GLN A 79 4.55 14.07 6.89
C GLN A 79 3.24 14.42 6.18
N LEU A 80 2.23 13.56 6.26
CA LEU A 80 0.95 13.68 5.54
C LEU A 80 -0.19 14.24 6.42
N GLY A 81 -0.06 14.24 7.75
CA GLY A 81 -1.06 14.74 8.70
C GLY A 81 -1.10 16.27 8.79
N LYS A 82 -1.22 16.95 7.65
CA LYS A 82 -1.23 18.42 7.54
C LYS A 82 -2.14 18.89 6.40
N PRO A 83 -2.64 20.14 6.41
CA PRO A 83 -3.63 20.66 5.46
C PRO A 83 -3.13 20.93 4.03
N ASP A 84 -1.96 20.40 3.68
CA ASP A 84 -1.41 20.48 2.33
C ASP A 84 -1.94 19.36 1.42
N TYR A 85 -2.61 18.34 1.98
CA TYR A 85 -3.01 17.13 1.25
C TYR A 85 -4.51 16.89 1.29
N SER A 86 -5.01 16.30 0.21
CA SER A 86 -6.38 15.80 0.12
C SER A 86 -6.46 14.31 0.48
N GLN A 87 -7.65 13.82 0.77
CA GLN A 87 -7.92 12.39 0.97
C GLN A 87 -7.52 11.58 -0.26
N GLU A 88 -7.87 12.04 -1.46
CA GLU A 88 -7.53 11.34 -2.71
C GLU A 88 -6.02 11.27 -2.91
N TYR A 89 -5.29 12.31 -2.48
CA TYR A 89 -3.83 12.28 -2.51
C TYR A 89 -3.27 11.19 -1.60
N ILE A 90 -3.74 11.10 -0.35
CA ILE A 90 -3.32 10.05 0.59
C ILE A 90 -3.65 8.66 0.01
N ILE A 91 -4.87 8.46 -0.48
CA ILE A 91 -5.33 7.16 -1.04
C ILE A 91 -4.49 6.77 -2.25
N ARG A 92 -4.20 7.71 -3.15
CA ARG A 92 -3.34 7.45 -4.32
C ARG A 92 -1.92 7.05 -3.92
N LEU A 93 -1.41 7.66 -2.86
CA LEU A 93 -0.04 7.50 -2.41
C LEU A 93 0.14 6.20 -1.60
N MET A 94 -0.70 5.99 -0.59
CA MET A 94 -0.60 4.88 0.37
C MET A 94 -1.40 3.65 -0.03
N GLY A 95 -2.42 3.80 -0.89
CA GLY A 95 -3.38 2.75 -1.21
C GLY A 95 -4.72 2.97 -0.49
N GLN A 96 -5.63 1.99 -0.64
CA GLN A 96 -6.92 2.06 0.06
C GLN A 96 -6.70 1.95 1.58
N PRO A 97 -7.39 2.77 2.40
CA PRO A 97 -7.44 2.55 3.83
C PRO A 97 -8.15 1.23 4.13
N ASP A 98 -7.86 0.66 5.30
CA ASP A 98 -8.54 -0.54 5.77
C ASP A 98 -9.98 -0.24 6.20
N GLU A 99 -10.21 0.97 6.69
CA GLU A 99 -11.52 1.46 7.09
C GLU A 99 -11.65 2.96 6.81
N ILE A 100 -12.84 3.37 6.40
CA ILE A 100 -13.21 4.79 6.25
C ILE A 100 -14.33 5.05 7.24
N MET A 101 -14.07 5.87 8.24
CA MET A 101 -15.07 6.27 9.23
C MET A 101 -15.61 7.66 8.89
N THR A 102 -16.90 7.87 9.09
CA THR A 102 -17.64 9.07 8.69
C THR A 102 -18.52 9.57 9.83
N ALA A 103 -19.22 10.68 9.62
CA ALA A 103 -20.09 11.28 10.61
C ALA A 103 -21.08 10.27 11.20
N GLY A 104 -21.09 10.15 12.54
CA GLY A 104 -21.93 9.19 13.26
C GLY A 104 -21.23 7.89 13.66
N ASP A 105 -20.11 7.54 13.01
CA ASP A 105 -19.30 6.39 13.41
C ASP A 105 -18.58 6.65 14.75
N TYR A 106 -18.26 5.59 15.49
CA TYR A 106 -17.62 5.67 16.81
C TYR A 106 -16.14 5.31 16.76
N GLN A 107 -15.27 6.25 17.10
CA GLN A 107 -13.84 6.03 17.34
C GLN A 107 -13.60 5.58 18.79
N PRO A 108 -12.95 4.43 19.03
CA PRO A 108 -12.57 4.01 20.37
C PRO A 108 -11.52 4.95 20.98
N ALA A 109 -11.58 5.15 22.29
CA ALA A 109 -10.57 5.88 23.04
C ALA A 109 -9.42 4.98 23.47
N THR A 110 -8.18 5.45 23.35
CA THR A 110 -7.05 4.84 24.07
C THR A 110 -7.08 5.34 25.50
N LEU A 111 -7.55 4.51 26.45
CA LEU A 111 -7.49 4.74 27.90
C LEU A 111 -7.79 6.18 28.36
N GLY A 112 -8.77 6.84 27.72
CA GLY A 112 -9.20 8.21 28.05
C GLY A 112 -8.24 9.34 27.65
N ARG A 113 -7.27 9.10 26.75
CA ARG A 113 -6.27 10.11 26.32
C ARG A 113 -6.41 10.58 24.88
N ASP A 114 -7.30 9.97 24.10
CA ASP A 114 -7.55 10.41 22.72
C ASP A 114 -8.72 11.41 22.71
N GLU A 115 -8.40 12.69 22.51
CA GLU A 115 -9.39 13.77 22.40
C GLU A 115 -10.26 13.66 21.14
N HIS A 116 -9.84 12.82 20.18
CA HIS A 116 -10.58 12.53 18.95
C HIS A 116 -11.41 11.25 19.06
N ALA A 117 -11.45 10.60 20.21
CA ALA A 117 -12.37 9.49 20.45
C ALA A 117 -13.83 9.93 20.53
N GLY A 118 -14.73 8.98 20.31
CA GLY A 118 -16.17 9.21 20.35
C GLY A 118 -16.80 9.30 18.97
N ILE A 119 -17.98 9.94 18.91
CA ILE A 119 -18.74 10.06 17.67
C ILE A 119 -18.07 11.05 16.73
N ILE A 120 -17.83 10.61 15.49
CA ILE A 120 -17.21 11.45 14.47
C ILE A 120 -18.16 12.61 14.11
N PRO A 121 -17.69 13.86 14.13
CA PRO A 121 -18.50 15.03 13.79
C PRO A 121 -19.00 15.03 12.33
N PRO A 122 -20.04 15.81 12.02
CA PRO A 122 -20.43 16.11 10.64
C PRO A 122 -19.27 16.67 9.81
N HIS A 123 -19.23 16.32 8.52
CA HIS A 123 -18.21 16.74 7.55
C HIS A 123 -16.78 16.26 7.85
N GLU A 124 -16.61 15.44 8.89
CA GLU A 124 -15.35 14.76 9.18
C GLU A 124 -15.35 13.36 8.57
N THR A 125 -14.18 12.93 8.10
CA THR A 125 -13.95 11.57 7.64
C THR A 125 -12.57 11.13 8.09
N ARG A 126 -12.43 9.87 8.49
CA ARG A 126 -11.18 9.28 8.93
C ARG A 126 -10.74 8.17 8.01
N LEU A 127 -9.49 8.24 7.55
CA LEU A 127 -8.86 7.18 6.77
C LEU A 127 -8.00 6.34 7.71
N VAL A 128 -8.41 5.10 7.98
CA VAL A 128 -7.76 4.22 8.96
C VAL A 128 -6.86 3.21 8.25
N TYR A 129 -5.61 3.11 8.72
CA TYR A 129 -4.60 2.17 8.23
C TYR A 129 -4.11 1.32 9.41
N TYR A 130 -4.59 0.09 9.48
CA TYR A 130 -4.24 -0.86 10.53
C TYR A 130 -2.78 -1.27 10.43
N TRP A 131 -2.07 -1.26 11.56
CA TRP A 131 -0.72 -1.79 11.62
C TRP A 131 -0.71 -3.28 11.98
N ARG A 132 -1.21 -3.69 13.16
CA ARG A 132 -1.24 -5.11 13.58
C ARG A 132 -2.60 -5.57 14.06
N GLY A 133 -3.62 -5.25 13.27
CA GLY A 133 -5.03 -5.50 13.58
C GLY A 133 -5.75 -4.23 14.02
N ILE A 134 -6.97 -4.39 14.51
CA ILE A 134 -7.89 -3.28 14.83
C ILE A 134 -7.47 -2.44 16.06
N HIS A 135 -6.40 -2.84 16.76
CA HIS A 135 -5.99 -2.23 18.03
C HIS A 135 -4.81 -1.27 17.91
N ASP A 136 -4.09 -1.29 16.80
CA ASP A 136 -2.92 -0.44 16.58
C ASP A 136 -2.96 0.08 15.14
N TYR A 137 -3.23 1.37 14.98
CA TYR A 137 -3.44 1.96 13.66
C TYR A 137 -3.15 3.44 13.58
N LEU A 138 -2.75 3.86 12.39
CA LEU A 138 -2.68 5.26 11.99
C LEU A 138 -4.03 5.65 11.41
N TYR A 139 -4.55 6.82 11.78
CA TYR A 139 -5.68 7.40 11.09
C TYR A 139 -5.46 8.87 10.73
N PHE A 140 -5.98 9.28 9.59
CA PHE A 140 -5.98 10.67 9.14
C PHE A 140 -7.36 11.27 9.33
N ILE A 141 -7.44 12.43 9.98
CA ILE A 141 -8.68 13.20 10.07
C ILE A 141 -8.74 14.14 8.85
N SER A 142 -9.85 14.10 8.14
CA SER A 142 -10.16 14.97 7.01
C SER A 142 -11.44 15.76 7.27
N LYS A 143 -11.48 17.01 6.81
CA LYS A 143 -12.68 17.82 6.72
C LYS A 143 -12.86 18.29 5.29
N GLU A 144 -14.04 18.06 4.73
CA GLU A 144 -14.36 18.43 3.34
C GLU A 144 -13.33 17.92 2.31
N GLY A 145 -12.76 16.73 2.55
CA GLY A 145 -11.76 16.12 1.67
C GLY A 145 -10.31 16.57 1.91
N ILE A 146 -10.08 17.52 2.81
CA ILE A 146 -8.74 18.04 3.13
C ILE A 146 -8.27 17.49 4.48
N ILE A 147 -7.07 16.94 4.51
CA ILE A 147 -6.45 16.39 5.71
C ILE A 147 -6.20 17.51 6.72
N GLN A 148 -6.60 17.30 7.96
CA GLN A 148 -6.36 18.26 9.04
C GLN A 148 -5.17 17.81 9.90
N SER A 149 -5.11 16.50 10.19
CA SER A 149 -4.15 15.91 11.10
C SER A 149 -4.10 14.39 10.95
N ALA A 150 -3.11 13.77 11.59
CA ALA A 150 -2.99 12.32 11.70
C ALA A 150 -2.67 11.92 13.14
N TYR A 151 -3.21 10.80 13.59
CA TYR A 151 -3.02 10.30 14.96
C TYR A 151 -2.86 8.79 14.97
N TRP A 152 -2.27 8.31 16.06
CA TRP A 152 -2.15 6.90 16.35
C TRP A 152 -3.18 6.49 17.39
N TYR A 153 -3.88 5.40 17.10
CA TYR A 153 -4.59 4.62 18.09
C TYR A 153 -3.74 3.39 18.44
N ALA A 154 -3.44 3.21 19.72
CA ALA A 154 -2.76 2.04 20.25
C ALA A 154 -3.50 1.59 21.51
N ALA A 155 -4.01 0.36 21.55
CA ALA A 155 -4.88 -0.10 22.64
C ALA A 155 -4.13 -0.56 23.91
N GLY A 156 -2.79 -0.60 23.92
CA GLY A 156 -2.06 -1.26 25.01
C GLY A 156 -0.56 -0.94 25.16
N GLU A 157 -0.14 0.31 24.93
CA GLU A 157 1.16 0.81 25.42
C GLU A 157 1.00 1.71 26.66
#